data_AF-A0A2M9K8F0-F1
#
_entry.id   AF-A0A2M9K8F0-F1
#
_cell.length_a   1.000
_cell.length_b   1.000
_cell.length_c   1.000
_cell.angle_alpha   90.00
_cell.angle_beta   90.00
_cell.angle_gamma   90.00
#
_symmetry.space_group_name_H-M   'P 1'
#
loop_
_entity.id
_entity.type
_entity.pdbx_description
1 polymer ?
#
loop_
_entity_poly.entity_id
_entity_poly.type
_entity_poly.pdbx_seq_one_letter_code
_entity_poly.pdbx_strand_id
1 'polypeptide(L)'
;MPTPRPLLPVLLAWALALSSPAAAAAAAAAADDTGIETARTARQIAPGVRLESYDRLESDRWLRIDELVVDTAGGTGGTGGVRVEYLGGDGPETVAEAAAR
;
A
#
# COMPACT_ATOMS: atom_id res chain seq x y z
N MET A 1 -40.58 -34.76 2.35
CA MET A 1 -40.63 -33.44 3.03
C MET A 1 -39.19 -32.95 3.16
N PRO A 2 -38.70 -31.99 2.35
CA PRO A 2 -37.34 -31.47 2.53
C PRO A 2 -37.28 -30.60 3.79
N THR A 3 -36.34 -30.90 4.69
CA THR A 3 -36.10 -30.13 5.92
C THR A 3 -35.36 -28.82 5.61
N PRO A 4 -35.75 -27.68 6.22
CA PRO A 4 -35.07 -26.41 5.99
C PRO A 4 -33.64 -26.46 6.55
N ARG A 5 -32.67 -26.05 5.74
CA ARG A 5 -31.27 -25.93 6.14
C ARG A 5 -31.14 -24.86 7.25
N PRO A 6 -30.46 -25.14 8.38
CA PRO A 6 -30.28 -24.15 9.42
C PRO A 6 -29.39 -23.00 8.93
N LEU A 7 -29.96 -21.80 8.84
CA LEU A 7 -29.29 -20.56 8.40
C LEU A 7 -28.42 -19.92 9.50
N LEU A 8 -28.60 -20.38 10.74
CA LEU A 8 -27.96 -19.85 11.94
C LEU A 8 -26.41 -19.92 11.92
N PRO A 9 -25.76 -21.02 11.49
CA PRO A 9 -24.30 -21.05 11.35
C PRO A 9 -23.77 -20.11 10.25
N VAL A 10 -24.54 -19.88 9.18
CA VAL A 10 -24.16 -18.94 8.11
C VAL A 10 -24.23 -17.50 8.62
N LEU A 11 -25.29 -17.15 9.34
CA LEU A 11 -25.45 -15.84 9.95
C LEU A 11 -24.37 -15.57 11.01
N LEU A 12 -23.99 -16.58 11.79
CA LEU A 12 -22.93 -16.45 12.80
C LEU A 12 -21.54 -16.27 12.15
N ALA A 13 -21.24 -16.98 11.07
CA ALA A 13 -20.00 -16.81 10.31
C ALA A 13 -19.91 -15.41 9.67
N TRP A 14 -21.03 -14.87 9.19
CA TRP A 14 -21.11 -13.49 8.69
C TRP A 14 -20.89 -12.45 9.78
N ALA A 15 -21.51 -12.61 10.95
CA ALA A 15 -21.34 -11.70 12.08
C ALA A 15 -19.89 -11.66 12.59
N LEU A 16 -19.20 -12.81 12.62
CA LEU A 16 -17.78 -12.90 13.00
C LEU A 16 -16.84 -12.28 11.95
N ALA A 17 -17.17 -12.40 10.66
CA ALA A 17 -16.40 -11.75 9.60
C ALA A 17 -16.52 -10.21 9.66
N LEU A 18 -17.70 -9.68 9.97
CA LEU A 18 -17.95 -8.24 10.13
C LEU A 18 -17.31 -7.64 11.40
N SER A 19 -17.11 -8.45 12.44
CA SER A 19 -16.48 -8.02 13.70
C SER A 19 -14.96 -8.19 13.72
N SER A 20 -14.34 -8.54 12.59
CA SER A 20 -12.89 -8.75 12.53
C SER A 20 -12.12 -7.42 12.52
N PRO A 21 -11.04 -7.29 13.31
CA PRO A 21 -10.22 -6.07 13.35
C PRO A 21 -9.60 -5.74 11.99
N ALA A 22 -9.31 -6.75 11.17
CA ALA A 22 -8.85 -6.56 9.79
C ALA A 22 -9.92 -5.92 8.88
N ALA A 23 -11.20 -6.23 9.08
CA ALA A 23 -12.30 -5.61 8.33
C ALA A 23 -12.52 -4.16 8.77
N ALA A 24 -12.38 -3.86 10.06
CA ALA A 24 -12.41 -2.49 10.58
C ALA A 24 -11.23 -1.65 10.07
N ALA A 25 -10.01 -2.22 10.01
CA ALA A 25 -8.84 -1.56 9.45
C ALA A 25 -8.99 -1.32 7.94
N ALA A 26 -9.55 -2.27 7.19
CA ALA A 26 -9.82 -2.11 5.76
C ALA A 26 -10.93 -1.07 5.50
N ALA A 27 -11.97 -1.00 6.35
CA ALA A 27 -13.01 0.02 6.25
C ALA A 27 -12.51 1.42 6.63
N ALA A 28 -11.61 1.54 7.62
CA ALA A 28 -10.94 2.79 7.96
C ALA A 28 -10.00 3.25 6.82
N ALA A 29 -9.22 2.33 6.25
CA ALA A 29 -8.40 2.60 5.06
C ALA A 29 -9.24 3.00 3.83
N ALA A 30 -10.43 2.40 3.67
CA ALA A 30 -11.36 2.77 2.59
C ALA A 30 -12.10 4.10 2.86
N ALA A 31 -12.27 4.51 4.12
CA ALA A 31 -12.80 5.82 4.47
C ALA A 31 -11.78 6.94 4.20
N ASP A 32 -10.49 6.68 4.46
CA ASP A 32 -9.37 7.56 4.08
C ASP A 32 -9.17 7.67 2.55
N ASP A 33 -9.72 6.73 1.77
CA ASP A 33 -9.62 6.71 0.29
C ASP A 33 -10.61 7.67 -0.42
N THR A 34 -11.31 8.54 0.31
CA THR A 34 -12.23 9.53 -0.28
C THR A 34 -11.58 10.88 -0.61
N GLY A 35 -10.29 11.06 -0.32
CA GLY A 35 -9.57 12.30 -0.60
C GLY A 35 -9.47 12.62 -2.09
N ILE A 36 -9.53 13.91 -2.44
CA ILE A 36 -9.39 14.37 -3.84
C ILE A 36 -7.91 14.46 -4.19
N GLU A 37 -7.49 13.67 -5.17
CA GLU A 37 -6.15 13.77 -5.73
C GLU A 37 -6.04 14.96 -6.70
N THR A 38 -4.94 15.70 -6.60
CA THR A 38 -4.63 16.84 -7.46
C THR A 38 -3.14 16.87 -7.83
N ALA A 39 -2.79 17.60 -8.89
CA ALA A 39 -1.41 17.87 -9.29
C ALA A 39 -0.50 16.63 -9.50
N ARG A 40 -1.06 15.50 -9.98
CA ARG A 40 -0.28 14.29 -10.27
C ARG A 40 0.78 14.55 -11.34
N THR A 41 2.00 14.13 -11.03
CA THR A 41 3.14 14.11 -11.93
C THR A 41 3.84 12.76 -11.86
N ALA A 42 4.26 12.26 -13.01
CA ALA A 42 5.00 11.02 -13.16
C ALA A 42 6.38 11.31 -13.75
N ARG A 43 7.45 10.78 -13.16
CA ARG A 43 8.81 10.92 -13.69
C ARG A 43 9.56 9.60 -13.62
N GLN A 44 10.04 9.14 -14.77
CA GLN A 44 11.05 8.08 -14.82
C GLN A 44 12.38 8.65 -14.32
N ILE A 45 12.91 8.12 -13.22
CA ILE A 45 14.16 8.60 -12.62
C ILE A 45 15.34 7.68 -12.92
N ALA A 46 15.08 6.40 -13.21
CA ALA A 46 16.04 5.42 -13.71
C ALA A 46 15.29 4.31 -14.50
N PRO A 47 15.99 3.45 -15.28
CA PRO A 47 15.36 2.27 -15.86
C PRO A 47 14.69 1.41 -14.77
N GLY A 48 13.41 1.08 -14.96
CA GLY A 48 12.63 0.32 -13.98
C GLY A 48 12.27 1.06 -12.69
N VAL A 49 12.55 2.37 -12.58
CA VAL A 49 12.22 3.18 -11.39
C VAL A 49 11.50 4.46 -11.78
N ARG A 50 10.29 4.63 -11.23
CA ARG A 50 9.43 5.78 -11.47
C ARG A 50 9.01 6.42 -10.15
N LEU A 51 9.10 7.74 -10.11
CA LEU A 51 8.55 8.55 -9.02
C LEU A 51 7.22 9.15 -9.48
N GLU A 52 6.16 8.86 -8.74
CA GLU A 52 4.86 9.49 -8.87
C GLU A 52 4.67 10.44 -7.69
N SER A 53 4.39 11.71 -7.97
CA SER A 53 4.15 12.71 -6.93
C SER A 53 2.83 13.41 -7.16
N TYR A 54 2.04 13.56 -6.11
CA TYR A 54 0.73 14.21 -6.16
C TYR A 54 0.35 14.76 -4.80
N ASP A 55 -0.67 15.62 -4.78
CA ASP A 55 -1.25 16.16 -3.55
C ASP A 55 -2.63 15.53 -3.33
N ARG A 56 -2.98 15.24 -2.08
CA ARG A 56 -4.32 14.75 -1.73
C ARG A 56 -4.97 15.67 -0.71
N LEU A 57 -6.11 16.22 -1.08
CA LEU A 57 -6.95 17.00 -0.18
C LEU A 57 -7.90 16.05 0.56
N GLU A 58 -7.72 15.99 1.87
CA GLU A 58 -8.61 15.30 2.80
C GLU A 58 -9.43 16.34 3.58
N SER A 59 -10.38 15.87 4.39
CA SER A 59 -11.35 16.76 5.04
C SER A 59 -10.72 17.79 6.00
N ASP A 60 -9.58 17.46 6.59
CA ASP A 60 -8.91 18.24 7.64
C ASP A 60 -7.44 18.58 7.30
N ARG A 61 -6.92 18.08 6.17
CA ARG A 61 -5.50 18.19 5.84
C ARG A 61 -5.21 18.15 4.35
N TRP A 62 -4.04 18.65 4.01
CA TRP A 62 -3.42 18.46 2.71
C TRP A 62 -2.23 17.51 2.86
N LEU A 63 -2.17 16.49 2.03
CA LEU A 63 -1.06 15.55 1.96
C LEU A 63 -0.24 15.81 0.72
N ARG A 64 1.09 15.83 0.88
CA ARG A 64 2.03 15.62 -0.22
C ARG A 64 2.43 14.16 -0.22
N ILE A 65 2.26 13.48 -1.36
CA ILE A 65 2.58 12.06 -1.49
C ILE A 65 3.60 11.88 -2.61
N ASP A 66 4.64 11.09 -2.30
CA ASP A 66 5.68 10.67 -3.21
C ASP A 66 5.74 9.13 -3.19
N GLU A 67 5.39 8.49 -4.32
CA GLU A 67 5.41 7.04 -4.50
C GLU A 67 6.57 6.62 -5.39
N LEU A 68 7.41 5.71 -4.90
CA LEU A 68 8.49 5.13 -5.67
C LEU A 68 8.08 3.74 -6.19
N VAL A 69 7.83 3.64 -7.50
CA VAL A 69 7.47 2.39 -8.17
C VAL A 69 8.74 1.76 -8.75
N VAL A 70 9.03 0.53 -8.33
CA VAL A 70 10.26 -0.19 -8.67
C VAL A 70 9.94 -1.53 -9.32
N ASP A 71 10.48 -1.76 -10.51
CA ASP A 71 10.46 -3.06 -11.16
C ASP A 71 11.61 -3.94 -10.61
N THR A 72 11.24 -4.83 -9.69
CA THR A 72 12.16 -5.79 -9.10
C THR A 72 12.23 -7.10 -9.88
N ALA A 73 11.37 -7.29 -10.89
CA ALA A 73 11.39 -8.50 -11.70
C ALA A 73 12.58 -8.41 -12.66
N GLY A 74 13.69 -9.06 -12.29
CA GLY A 74 14.67 -9.44 -13.29
C GLY A 74 13.99 -10.37 -14.27
N GLY A 75 13.85 -9.97 -15.54
CA GLY A 75 13.29 -10.82 -16.58
C GLY A 75 13.86 -12.24 -16.48
N THR A 76 13.04 -13.25 -16.77
CA THR A 76 13.43 -14.67 -16.82
C THR A 76 14.67 -14.85 -17.71
N GLY A 77 15.86 -14.79 -17.13
CA GLY A 77 17.10 -14.65 -17.89
C GLY A 77 18.27 -13.99 -17.13
N GLY A 78 18.00 -13.30 -16.03
CA GLY A 78 19.04 -12.75 -15.16
C GLY A 78 19.69 -11.48 -15.74
N THR A 79 20.11 -10.59 -14.85
CA THR A 79 20.73 -9.28 -15.15
C THR A 79 19.78 -8.24 -15.75
N GLY A 80 18.94 -7.59 -14.94
CA GLY A 80 18.20 -6.40 -15.40
C GLY A 80 17.21 -5.74 -14.44
N GLY A 81 16.75 -6.44 -13.39
CA GLY A 81 15.82 -5.89 -12.40
C GLY A 81 16.51 -5.04 -11.33
N VAL A 82 15.76 -4.14 -10.70
CA VAL A 82 16.25 -3.31 -9.59
C VAL A 82 16.32 -4.16 -8.31
N ARG A 83 17.44 -4.09 -7.59
CA ARG A 83 17.62 -4.76 -6.30
C ARG A 83 17.11 -3.86 -5.18
N VAL A 84 16.37 -4.45 -4.24
CA VAL A 84 15.92 -3.77 -3.02
C VAL A 84 16.65 -4.41 -1.84
N GLU A 85 17.25 -3.57 -1.02
CA GLU A 85 18.05 -3.97 0.14
C GLU A 85 17.54 -3.28 1.39
N TYR A 86 17.54 -4.01 2.50
CA TYR A 86 17.33 -3.42 3.82
C TYR A 86 18.69 -3.05 4.40
N LEU A 87 18.93 -1.74 4.56
CA LEU A 87 20.25 -1.24 4.96
C LEU A 87 20.49 -1.31 6.47
N GLY A 88 19.43 -1.33 7.31
CA GLY A 88 19.56 -1.39 8.77
C GLY A 88 20.48 -0.31 9.36
N GLY A 89 20.76 -0.40 10.67
CA GLY A 89 21.74 0.47 11.33
C GLY A 89 21.90 0.15 12.81
N ASP A 90 23.07 0.45 13.38
CA ASP A 90 23.37 0.28 14.82
C ASP A 90 22.83 1.44 15.68
N GLY A 91 22.10 2.37 15.07
CA GLY A 91 21.58 3.57 15.70
C GLY A 91 20.71 4.38 14.74
N PRO A 92 20.22 5.56 15.18
CA PRO A 92 19.47 6.46 14.31
C PRO A 92 20.37 6.99 13.19
N GLU A 93 19.96 6.75 11.95
CA GLU A 93 20.58 7.24 10.71
C GLU A 93 19.49 7.81 9.81
N THR A 94 19.81 8.87 9.06
CA THR A 94 18.86 9.44 8.09
C THR A 94 18.85 8.62 6.80
N VAL A 95 17.73 8.64 6.07
CA VAL A 95 17.63 7.97 4.75
C VAL A 95 18.69 8.49 3.77
N ALA A 96 19.04 9.77 3.84
CA ALA A 96 20.05 10.37 2.97
C ALA A 96 21.46 9.86 3.28
N GLU A 97 21.80 9.68 4.57
CA GLU A 97 23.08 9.09 4.98
C GLU A 97 23.18 7.63 4.57
N ALA A 98 22.12 6.84 4.83
CA ALA A 98 22.09 5.43 4.46
C ALA A 98 22.22 5.23 2.93
N ALA A 99 21.62 6.11 2.14
CA ALA A 99 21.68 6.07 0.67
C ALA A 99 23.03 6.51 0.08
N ALA A 100 23.91 7.15 0.87
CA ALA A 100 25.21 7.63 0.43
C ALA A 100 26.37 6.64 0.66
N ARG A 101 26.10 5.49 1.29
CA ARG A 101 27.06 4.40 1.54
C ARG A 101 27.26 3.53 0.30
#